data_AF-A0A0L7M455-F1
#
_entry.id   AF-A0A0L7M455-F1
#
_cell.length_a   1.000
_cell.length_b   1.000
_cell.length_c   1.000
_cell.angle_alpha   90.00
_cell.angle_beta   90.00
_cell.angle_gamma   90.00
#
_symmetry.space_group_name_H-M   'P 1'
#
loop_
_entity.id
_entity.type
_entity.pdbx_description
1 polymer ?
#
loop_
_entity_poly.entity_id
_entity_poly.type
_entity_poly.pdbx_seq_one_letter_code
_entity_poly.pdbx_strand_id
1 'polypeptide(L)' 'MSKGNSPFQTSPDLYTSGIIWNDVNLLKYMKNPQQFVESHIGMTFKGLSNLQERGRYCTLLKNIDL' A
#
# COMPACT_ATOMS: atom_id res chain seq x y z
N MET A 1 14.49 19.98 -9.27
CA MET A 1 15.07 18.62 -9.37
C MET A 1 14.20 17.81 -10.33
N SER A 2 14.78 17.32 -11.43
CA SER A 2 14.03 16.55 -12.43
C SER A 2 13.62 15.20 -11.83
N LYS A 3 12.33 14.88 -11.89
CA LYS A 3 11.76 13.62 -11.39
C LYS A 3 12.35 12.49 -12.21
N GLY A 4 13.29 11.73 -11.64
CA GLY A 4 13.81 10.52 -12.27
C GLY A 4 12.64 9.59 -12.58
N ASN A 5 12.59 9.09 -13.82
CA ASN A 5 11.59 8.14 -14.29
C ASN A 5 11.80 6.79 -13.58
N SER A 6 11.38 6.71 -12.32
CA SER A 6 11.09 5.42 -11.70
C SER A 6 9.95 4.77 -12.50
N PRO A 7 10.06 3.51 -12.93
CA PRO A 7 8.93 2.80 -13.54
C PRO A 7 7.74 2.70 -12.58
N PHE A 8 7.98 2.92 -11.28
CA PHE A 8 6.98 2.98 -10.23
C PHE A 8 6.64 4.45 -9.94
N GLN A 9 5.72 5.03 -10.73
CA GLN A 9 5.11 6.31 -10.41
C GLN A 9 4.00 6.10 -9.38
N THR A 10 4.23 6.57 -8.14
CA THR A 10 3.21 6.63 -7.10
C THR A 10 2.50 7.98 -7.11
N SER A 11 1.31 8.09 -6.50
CA SER A 11 0.70 9.40 -6.30
C SER A 11 1.62 10.28 -5.43
N PRO A 12 1.63 11.62 -5.65
CA PRO A 12 2.44 12.53 -4.85
C PRO A 12 2.18 12.38 -3.35
N ASP A 13 0.91 12.30 -2.97
CA ASP A 13 0.50 12.19 -1.56
C ASP A 13 1.02 10.91 -0.91
N LEU A 14 0.96 9.77 -1.61
CA LEU A 14 1.49 8.51 -1.10
C LEU A 14 3.02 8.57 -0.98
N TYR A 15 3.70 9.18 -1.94
CA TYR A 15 5.15 9.37 -1.91
C TYR A 15 5.59 10.22 -0.71
N THR A 16 4.83 11.26 -0.35
CA THR A 16 5.15 12.15 0.78
C THR A 16 4.52 11.74 2.11
N SER A 17 3.73 10.66 2.14
CA SER A 17 2.94 10.25 3.31
C SER A 17 3.76 9.86 4.55
N GLY A 18 5.04 9.51 4.37
CA GLY A 18 5.88 9.00 5.46
C GLY A 18 5.45 7.62 5.98
N ILE A 19 4.53 6.93 5.30
CA ILE A 19 4.06 5.60 5.68
C ILE A 19 5.23 4.61 5.66
N ILE A 20 5.45 3.95 6.80
CA ILE A 20 6.38 2.83 6.91
C ILE A 20 5.61 1.53 6.63
N TRP A 21 6.02 0.79 5.61
CA TRP A 21 5.41 -0.49 5.25
C TRP A 21 5.86 -1.62 6.17
N ASN A 22 5.19 -1.72 7.31
CA ASN A 22 5.22 -2.86 8.21
C ASN A 22 3.90 -3.65 8.13
N ASP A 23 3.84 -4.80 8.81
CA ASP A 23 2.67 -5.69 8.78
C ASP A 23 1.38 -4.99 9.19
N VAL A 24 1.42 -4.18 10.24
CA VAL A 24 0.24 -3.51 10.78
C VAL A 24 -0.31 -2.50 9.77
N ASN A 25 0.57 -1.71 9.19
CA ASN A 25 0.21 -0.70 8.19
C ASN A 25 -0.25 -1.35 6.89
N LEU A 26 0.39 -2.44 6.47
CA LEU A 26 -0.02 -3.20 5.29
C LEU A 26 -1.42 -3.82 5.48
N LEU A 27 -1.70 -4.42 6.65
CA LEU A 27 -3.03 -4.97 6.97
C LEU A 27 -4.12 -3.89 7.01
N LYS A 28 -3.80 -2.68 7.48
CA LYS A 28 -4.71 -1.53 7.47
C LYS A 28 -4.95 -1.01 6.06
N TYR A 29 -3.89 -0.83 5.28
CA TYR A 29 -3.96 -0.43 3.88
C TYR A 29 -4.78 -1.42 3.05
N MET A 30 -4.54 -2.73 3.21
CA MET A 30 -5.31 -3.76 2.53
C MET A 30 -6.79 -3.75 2.92
N LYS A 31 -7.17 -3.27 4.11
CA LYS A 31 -8.57 -3.16 4.52
C LYS A 31 -9.31 -2.09 3.74
N ASN A 32 -8.70 -0.92 3.62
CA ASN A 32 -9.24 0.23 2.91
C ASN A 32 -8.09 1.21 2.55
N PRO A 33 -7.57 1.13 1.31
CA PRO A 33 -6.42 1.91 0.88
C PRO A 33 -6.65 3.43 0.97
N GLN A 34 -7.80 3.90 0.49
CA GLN A 34 -8.16 5.32 0.46
C GLN A 34 -8.29 5.89 1.88
N GLN A 35 -8.93 5.13 2.78
CA GLN A 35 -9.06 5.54 4.17
C GLN A 35 -7.73 5.50 4.94
N PHE A 36 -6.85 4.55 4.65
CA PHE A 36 -5.58 4.45 5.36
C PHE A 36 -4.60 5.57 4.98
N VAL A 37 -4.57 5.97 3.71
CA VAL A 37 -3.66 7.02 3.24
C VAL A 37 -4.25 8.42 3.48
N GLU A 38 -5.57 8.52 3.67
CA GLU A 38 -6.30 9.78 3.88
C GLU A 38 -6.07 10.81 2.75
N SER A 39 -5.78 10.32 1.55
CA SER A 39 -5.42 11.14 0.40
C SER A 39 -5.84 10.48 -0.92
N HIS A 40 -5.77 11.23 -2.02
CA HIS A 40 -6.01 10.66 -3.34
C HIS A 40 -4.82 9.81 -3.77
N ILE A 41 -5.04 8.50 -3.84
CA ILE A 41 -4.08 7.54 -4.39
C ILE A 41 -4.60 6.92 -5.68
N GLY A 42 -3.69 6.57 -6.60
CA GLY A 42 -4.04 5.93 -7.87
C GLY A 42 -4.60 4.51 -7.74
N MET A 43 -4.52 3.92 -6.55
CA MET A 43 -5.04 2.59 -6.25
C MET A 43 -6.58 2.62 -6.18
N THR A 44 -7.25 1.97 -7.14
CA THR A 44 -8.71 1.84 -7.21
C THR A 44 -9.27 0.63 -6.46
N PHE A 45 -8.40 -0.08 -5.72
CA PHE A 45 -8.77 -1.26 -4.96
C PHE A 45 -9.66 -0.92 -3.76
N LYS A 46 -10.81 -1.61 -3.66
CA LYS A 46 -11.80 -1.39 -2.57
C LYS A 46 -11.31 -1.87 -1.19
N GLY A 47 -10.37 -2.82 -1.17
CA GLY A 47 -9.90 -3.44 0.07
C GLY A 47 -10.46 -4.85 0.31
N LEU A 48 -9.87 -5.53 1.28
CA LEU A 48 -10.20 -6.87 1.76
C LEU A 48 -10.76 -6.78 3.18
N SER A 49 -12.04 -7.10 3.37
CA SER A 49 -12.68 -7.06 4.69
C SER A 49 -12.19 -8.18 5.60
N ASN A 50 -11.99 -9.38 5.05
CA ASN A 50 -11.57 -10.56 5.78
C ASN A 50 -10.14 -10.40 6.34
N LEU A 51 -9.97 -10.63 7.65
CA LEU A 51 -8.66 -10.50 8.31
C LEU A 51 -7.71 -11.65 8.01
N GLN A 52 -8.21 -12.90 7.97
CA GLN A 52 -7.38 -14.06 7.64
C GLN A 52 -6.83 -13.95 6.22
N GLU A 53 -7.65 -13.51 5.28
CA GLU A 53 -7.24 -13.31 3.90
C GLU A 53 -6.12 -12.26 3.78
N ARG A 54 -6.28 -11.10 4.45
CA ARG A 54 -5.22 -10.09 4.52
C ARG A 54 -3.93 -10.62 5.13
N GLY A 55 -4.04 -11.41 6.21
CA GLY A 55 -2.89 -12.07 6.84
C GLY A 55 -2.16 -13.00 5.87
N ARG A 56 -2.91 -13.81 5.10
CA ARG A 56 -2.34 -14.69 4.06
C ARG A 56 -1.59 -13.90 2.99
N TYR A 57 -2.15 -12.80 2.50
CA TYR A 57 -1.44 -11.96 1.52
C TYR A 57 -0.20 -11.27 2.10
N CYS A 58 -0.24 -10.79 3.36
CA CYS A 58 0.95 -10.23 4.01
C CYS A 58 2.06 -11.27 4.12
N THR A 59 1.74 -12.50 4.52
CA THR A 59 2.70 -13.60 4.54
C THR A 59 3.21 -13.94 3.15
N LEU A 60 2.33 -14.00 2.14
CA LEU A 60 2.73 -14.26 0.76
C LEU A 60 3.76 -13.21 0.29
N LEU A 61 3.45 -11.92 0.45
CA LEU A 61 4.32 -10.82 0.00
C LEU A 61 5.70 -10.83 0.65
N LYS A 62 5.82 -11.29 1.90
CA LYS A 62 7.12 -11.44 2.58
C LYS A 62 7.99 -12.55 2.01
N ASN A 63 7.38 -13.53 1.36
CA ASN A 63 8.07 -14.71 0.81
C ASN A 63 8.29 -14.60 -0.70
N ILE A 64 7.90 -13.49 -1.32
CA ILE A 64 8.26 -13.19 -2.70
C ILE A 64 9.56 -12.38 -2.65
N ASP A 65 10.66 -13.00 -3.07
CA ASP A 65 11.86 -12.26 -3.45
C ASP A 65 11.56 -11.54 -4.77
N LEU A 66 11.53 -10.21 -4.75
CA LEU A 66 11.39 -9.33 -5.92
C LEU A 66 12.74 -8.72 -6.29
#